data_AF-A0A0S2KBG6-F1
#
_entry.id   AF-A0A0S2KBG6-F1
#
_cell.length_a   1.000
_cell.length_b   1.000
_cell.length_c   1.000
_cell.angle_alpha   90.00
_cell.angle_beta   90.00
_cell.angle_gamma   90.00
#
_symmetry.space_group_name_H-M   'P 1'
#
loop_
_entity.id
_entity.type
_entity.pdbx_description
1 polymer ?
#
loop_
_entity_poly.entity_id
_entity_poly.type
_entity_poly.pdbx_seq_one_letter_code
_entity_poly.pdbx_strand_id
1 'polypeptide(L)'
;MQWMLGRLSALALLTGLLSACVNHQILDQWPETVPDQRYFIEAYHQDELNQQRQSDVEYLNWVVRFYQGSELMVTGWNDITPAVLLDLEGDVLQQAQQKSHRLGLLISAEWAKDNDVRDIDSAMLSLWGSIMVAVQEPEMRLAAMDLISNDVEALLSNQLHASDISEQRYINRLGLDPDF
;
A
#
# COMPACT_ATOMS: atom_id res chain seq x y z
N MET A 1 -42.26 -25.23 -15.11
CA MET A 1 -40.86 -24.84 -15.40
C MET A 1 -40.61 -23.32 -15.40
N GLN A 2 -41.55 -22.47 -15.83
CA GLN A 2 -41.40 -20.99 -15.77
C GLN A 2 -41.27 -20.39 -14.35
N TRP A 3 -41.85 -21.03 -13.33
CA TRP A 3 -41.83 -20.52 -11.94
C TRP A 3 -40.47 -20.66 -11.22
N MET A 4 -39.59 -21.58 -11.65
CA MET A 4 -38.24 -21.74 -11.07
C MET A 4 -37.25 -20.72 -11.64
N LEU A 5 -37.37 -20.38 -12.92
CA LEU A 5 -36.53 -19.37 -13.59
C LEU A 5 -36.73 -17.96 -12.99
N GLY A 6 -37.98 -17.55 -12.71
CA GLY A 6 -38.24 -16.25 -12.09
C GLY A 6 -37.74 -16.10 -10.64
N ARG A 7 -37.70 -17.20 -9.87
CA ARG A 7 -37.15 -17.22 -8.50
C ARG A 7 -35.63 -17.17 -8.47
N LEU A 8 -34.96 -17.82 -9.44
CA LEU A 8 -33.51 -17.75 -9.61
C LEU A 8 -33.05 -16.35 -10.04
N SER A 9 -33.79 -15.68 -10.94
CA SER A 9 -33.49 -14.30 -11.34
C SER A 9 -33.69 -13.28 -10.21
N ALA A 10 -34.73 -13.44 -9.38
CA ALA A 10 -34.95 -12.58 -8.23
C ALA A 10 -33.88 -12.75 -7.13
N LEU A 11 -33.39 -13.98 -6.93
CA LEU A 11 -32.33 -14.25 -5.96
C LEU A 11 -30.99 -13.64 -6.38
N ALA A 12 -30.66 -13.71 -7.68
CA ALA A 12 -29.43 -13.12 -8.25
C ALA A 12 -29.43 -11.57 -8.20
N LEU A 13 -30.60 -10.94 -8.40
CA LEU A 13 -30.77 -9.49 -8.27
C LEU A 13 -30.66 -9.02 -6.81
N LEU A 14 -31.16 -9.80 -5.84
CA LEU A 14 -30.99 -9.48 -4.41
C LEU A 14 -29.53 -9.63 -3.95
N THR A 15 -28.78 -10.62 -4.45
CA THR A 15 -27.36 -10.78 -4.08
C THR A 15 -26.48 -9.67 -4.63
N GLY A 16 -26.77 -9.13 -5.83
CA GLY A 16 -26.02 -8.01 -6.42
C GLY A 16 -26.20 -6.68 -5.68
N LEU A 17 -27.39 -6.44 -5.12
CA LEU A 17 -27.69 -5.22 -4.36
C LEU A 17 -27.02 -5.21 -2.97
N LEU A 18 -26.81 -6.37 -2.35
CA LEU A 18 -26.17 -6.48 -1.04
C LEU A 18 -24.65 -6.22 -1.09
N SER A 19 -23.97 -6.65 -2.15
CA SER A 19 -22.52 -6.40 -2.33
C SER A 19 -22.21 -4.92 -2.56
N ALA A 20 -23.10 -4.18 -3.24
CA ALA A 20 -22.92 -2.74 -3.46
C ALA A 20 -23.04 -1.93 -2.15
N CYS A 21 -23.91 -2.35 -1.23
CA CYS A 21 -24.13 -1.65 0.04
C CYS A 21 -22.98 -1.85 1.05
N VAL A 22 -22.33 -3.01 1.07
CA VAL A 22 -21.15 -3.25 1.93
C VAL A 22 -19.94 -2.46 1.43
N ASN A 23 -19.81 -2.30 0.10
CA ASN A 23 -18.66 -1.64 -0.49
C ASN A 23 -18.62 -0.13 -0.18
N HIS A 24 -19.78 0.57 -0.18
CA HIS A 24 -19.84 2.02 0.05
C HIS A 24 -19.52 2.45 1.49
N GLN A 25 -19.53 1.52 2.44
CA GLN A 25 -19.27 1.79 3.86
C GLN A 25 -17.89 2.40 4.10
N ILE A 26 -16.91 2.13 3.24
CA ILE A 26 -15.55 2.68 3.36
C ILE A 26 -15.50 4.19 3.20
N LEU A 27 -16.49 4.78 2.53
CA LEU A 27 -16.60 6.23 2.37
C LEU A 27 -17.03 6.89 3.67
N ASP A 28 -17.95 6.26 4.41
CA ASP A 28 -18.52 6.81 5.64
C ASP A 28 -17.76 6.38 6.90
N GLN A 29 -17.07 5.23 6.87
CA GLN A 29 -16.39 4.61 8.01
C GLN A 29 -14.91 4.41 7.73
N TRP A 30 -14.23 5.51 7.44
CA TRP A 30 -12.78 5.51 7.26
C TRP A 30 -12.06 5.14 8.58
N PRO A 31 -11.14 4.17 8.58
CA PRO A 31 -10.48 3.77 9.81
C PRO A 31 -9.50 4.83 10.33
N GLU A 32 -9.49 5.05 11.65
CA GLU A 32 -8.58 6.02 12.31
C GLU A 32 -7.10 5.61 12.21
N THR A 33 -6.82 4.35 11.91
CA THR A 33 -5.46 3.82 11.74
C THR A 33 -4.91 4.04 10.33
N VAL A 34 -5.68 4.68 9.44
CA VAL A 34 -5.29 5.02 8.08
C VAL A 34 -5.22 6.55 7.97
N PRO A 35 -4.22 7.13 7.26
CA PRO A 35 -4.15 8.57 7.05
C PRO A 35 -5.42 9.18 6.43
N ASP A 36 -5.56 10.50 6.51
CA ASP A 36 -6.76 11.23 6.09
C ASP A 36 -7.23 10.81 4.68
N GLN A 37 -8.48 10.32 4.62
CA GLN A 37 -9.14 9.83 3.41
C GLN A 37 -9.06 10.83 2.25
N ARG A 38 -9.09 12.14 2.53
CA ARG A 38 -9.07 13.19 1.50
C ARG A 38 -7.81 13.13 0.63
N TYR A 39 -6.67 12.73 1.20
CA TYR A 39 -5.44 12.57 0.43
C TYR A 39 -5.63 11.52 -0.68
N PHE A 40 -6.24 10.39 -0.35
CA PHE A 40 -6.45 9.29 -1.28
C PHE A 40 -7.55 9.59 -2.30
N ILE A 41 -8.65 10.21 -1.88
CA ILE A 41 -9.71 10.66 -2.78
C ILE A 41 -9.16 11.64 -3.83
N GLU A 42 -8.34 12.61 -3.41
CA GLU A 42 -7.69 13.54 -4.34
C GLU A 42 -6.75 12.80 -5.30
N ALA A 43 -5.90 11.91 -4.79
CA ALA A 43 -4.99 11.12 -5.63
C ALA A 43 -5.75 10.30 -6.69
N TYR A 44 -6.87 9.68 -6.32
CA TYR A 44 -7.72 8.93 -7.25
C TYR A 44 -8.34 9.83 -8.32
N HIS A 45 -8.88 11.00 -7.93
CA HIS A 45 -9.51 11.92 -8.87
C HIS A 45 -8.55 12.56 -9.87
N GLN A 46 -7.26 12.64 -9.54
CA GLN A 46 -6.22 13.13 -10.46
C GLN A 46 -5.70 12.05 -11.42
N ASP A 47 -6.05 10.78 -11.22
CA ASP A 47 -5.59 9.66 -12.05
C ASP A 47 -6.70 9.16 -12.98
N GLU A 48 -6.77 9.74 -14.18
CA GLU A 48 -7.78 9.36 -15.20
C GLU A 48 -7.62 7.91 -15.68
N LEU A 49 -6.41 7.35 -15.66
CA LEU A 49 -6.16 5.98 -16.10
C LEU A 49 -6.72 5.00 -15.09
N ASN A 50 -6.47 5.23 -13.79
CA ASN A 50 -7.01 4.40 -12.73
C ASN A 50 -8.54 4.47 -12.65
N GLN A 51 -9.13 5.66 -12.85
CA GLN A 51 -10.59 5.85 -12.92
C GLN A 51 -11.27 5.06 -14.04
N GLN A 52 -10.55 4.73 -15.11
CA GLN A 52 -11.06 3.89 -16.19
C GLN A 52 -11.02 2.39 -15.85
N ARG A 53 -10.30 2.00 -14.80
CA ARG A 53 -10.03 0.59 -14.44
C ARG A 53 -10.74 0.11 -13.19
N GLN A 54 -10.87 0.99 -12.19
CA GLN A 54 -11.54 0.66 -10.94
C GLN A 54 -12.31 1.87 -10.39
N SER A 55 -13.24 1.63 -9.48
CA SER A 55 -13.95 2.66 -8.73
C SER A 55 -13.12 3.26 -7.59
N ASP A 56 -13.53 4.43 -7.10
CA ASP A 56 -12.99 5.07 -5.91
C ASP A 56 -13.10 4.16 -4.68
N VAL A 57 -14.24 3.50 -4.52
CA VAL A 57 -14.49 2.56 -3.43
C VAL A 57 -13.52 1.37 -3.48
N GLU A 58 -13.27 0.78 -4.66
CA GLU A 58 -12.30 -0.32 -4.80
C GLU A 58 -10.88 0.13 -4.45
N TYR A 59 -10.47 1.29 -4.98
CA TYR A 59 -9.19 1.91 -4.67
C TYR A 59 -9.02 2.17 -3.16
N LEU A 60 -10.02 2.77 -2.50
CA LEU A 60 -9.97 3.08 -1.07
C LEU A 60 -9.91 1.81 -0.20
N ASN A 61 -10.56 0.72 -0.63
CA ASN A 61 -10.42 -0.57 0.06
C ASN A 61 -8.98 -1.11 -0.03
N TRP A 62 -8.31 -0.95 -1.18
CA TRP A 62 -6.91 -1.34 -1.31
C TRP A 62 -5.98 -0.48 -0.45
N VAL A 63 -6.25 0.82 -0.34
CA VAL A 63 -5.52 1.69 0.61
C VAL A 63 -5.65 1.16 2.04
N VAL A 64 -6.86 0.83 2.49
CA VAL A 64 -7.05 0.31 3.85
C VAL A 64 -6.32 -1.02 4.06
N ARG A 65 -6.36 -1.93 3.07
CA ARG A 65 -5.64 -3.21 3.12
C ARG A 65 -4.13 -3.04 3.17
N PHE A 66 -3.57 -2.00 2.54
CA PHE A 66 -2.15 -1.70 2.67
C PHE A 66 -1.76 -1.39 4.12
N TYR A 67 -2.56 -0.58 4.82
CA TYR A 67 -2.25 -0.17 6.18
C TYR A 67 -2.54 -1.27 7.21
N GLN A 68 -3.69 -1.93 7.09
CA GLN A 68 -4.20 -2.86 8.11
C GLN A 68 -3.88 -4.33 7.81
N GLY A 69 -3.34 -4.62 6.63
CA GLY A 69 -3.21 -5.98 6.13
C GLY A 69 -4.51 -6.52 5.54
N SER A 70 -4.45 -7.73 5.01
CA SER A 70 -5.56 -8.46 4.40
C SER A 70 -5.26 -9.96 4.38
N GLU A 71 -6.22 -10.79 3.95
CA GLU A 71 -6.00 -12.23 3.77
C GLU A 71 -4.86 -12.55 2.78
N LEU A 72 -4.62 -11.68 1.79
CA LEU A 72 -3.56 -11.84 0.79
C LEU A 72 -2.21 -11.29 1.26
N MET A 73 -2.21 -10.31 2.15
CA MET A 73 -1.02 -9.63 2.69
C MET A 73 -1.26 -9.38 4.17
N VAL A 74 -0.99 -10.41 4.98
CA VAL A 74 -1.40 -10.46 6.40
C VAL A 74 -0.82 -9.30 7.20
N THR A 75 0.42 -8.93 6.91
CA THR A 75 1.13 -7.85 7.60
C THR A 75 0.93 -6.54 6.84
N GLY A 76 0.32 -5.55 7.50
CA GLY A 76 0.12 -4.22 6.95
C GLY A 76 1.25 -3.26 7.31
N TRP A 77 1.20 -2.05 6.72
CA TRP A 77 2.13 -0.96 7.06
C TRP A 77 2.12 -0.61 8.56
N ASN A 78 0.96 -0.72 9.21
CA ASN A 78 0.80 -0.45 10.63
C ASN A 78 1.47 -1.51 11.53
N ASP A 79 1.80 -2.69 10.99
CA ASP A 79 2.54 -3.72 11.70
C ASP A 79 4.05 -3.60 11.46
N ILE A 80 4.46 -3.24 10.23
CA ILE A 80 5.87 -3.14 9.84
C ILE A 80 6.53 -1.92 10.49
N THR A 81 5.90 -0.76 10.41
CA THR A 81 6.56 0.50 10.79
C THR A 81 6.89 0.64 12.27
N PRO A 82 6.09 0.14 13.23
CA PRO A 82 6.51 0.13 14.64
C PRO A 82 7.80 -0.67 14.87
N ALA A 83 8.00 -1.78 14.16
CA ALA A 83 9.22 -2.57 14.26
C ALA A 83 10.43 -1.81 13.69
N VAL A 84 10.23 -1.07 12.58
CA VAL A 84 11.29 -0.25 11.98
C VAL A 84 11.74 0.88 12.93
N LEU A 85 10.77 1.48 13.64
CA LEU A 85 11.00 2.63 14.51
C LEU A 85 11.43 2.24 15.93
N LEU A 86 11.51 0.95 16.24
CA LEU A 86 11.90 0.45 17.56
C LEU A 86 13.29 0.99 17.93
N ASP A 87 13.49 1.27 19.22
CA ASP A 87 14.75 1.78 19.81
C ASP A 87 15.25 3.14 19.28
N LEU A 88 14.47 3.83 18.44
CA LEU A 88 14.73 5.22 18.09
C LEU A 88 14.16 6.17 19.13
N GLU A 89 14.88 7.25 19.42
CA GLU A 89 14.48 8.25 20.41
C GLU A 89 14.69 9.69 19.91
N GLY A 90 14.05 10.65 20.60
CA GLY A 90 14.22 12.09 20.38
C GLY A 90 13.94 12.54 18.94
N ASP A 91 14.77 13.46 18.45
CA ASP A 91 14.62 14.06 17.12
C ASP A 91 14.73 13.03 15.98
N VAL A 92 15.49 11.95 16.20
CA VAL A 92 15.66 10.88 15.21
C VAL A 92 14.36 10.11 15.02
N LEU A 93 13.70 9.73 16.13
CA LEU A 93 12.39 9.09 16.07
C LEU A 93 11.35 9.98 15.37
N GLN A 94 11.32 11.27 15.70
CA GLN A 94 10.35 12.20 15.11
C GLN A 94 10.54 12.32 13.58
N GLN A 95 11.79 12.44 13.13
CA GLN A 95 12.11 12.49 11.69
C GLN A 95 11.76 11.16 11.00
N ALA A 96 12.06 10.04 11.64
CA ALA A 96 11.75 8.71 11.13
C ALA A 96 10.24 8.48 11.01
N GLN A 97 9.45 8.94 11.98
CA GLN A 97 7.98 8.89 11.95
C GLN A 97 7.41 9.73 10.80
N GLN A 98 7.92 10.95 10.58
CA GLN A 98 7.48 11.79 9.47
C GLN A 98 7.80 11.16 8.12
N LYS A 99 9.00 10.55 8.00
CA LYS A 99 9.42 9.85 6.78
C LYS A 99 8.56 8.62 6.53
N SER A 100 8.36 7.78 7.54
CA SER A 100 7.48 6.62 7.49
C SER A 100 6.05 7.00 7.10
N HIS A 101 5.51 8.08 7.66
CA HIS A 101 4.19 8.58 7.30
C HIS A 101 4.11 9.00 5.83
N ARG A 102 5.07 9.81 5.35
CA ARG A 102 5.15 10.23 3.94
C ARG A 102 5.30 9.03 3.00
N LEU A 103 6.16 8.09 3.35
CA LEU A 103 6.42 6.90 2.56
C LEU A 103 5.17 6.03 2.44
N GLY A 104 4.47 5.80 3.56
CA GLY A 104 3.19 5.09 3.57
C GLY A 104 2.16 5.75 2.64
N LEU A 105 2.03 7.08 2.68
CA LEU A 105 1.12 7.83 1.81
C LEU A 105 1.42 7.60 0.32
N LEU A 106 2.68 7.75 -0.08
CA LEU A 106 3.09 7.61 -1.48
C LEU A 106 2.90 6.17 -1.99
N ILE A 107 3.37 5.19 -1.20
CA ILE A 107 3.26 3.78 -1.59
C ILE A 107 1.80 3.35 -1.67
N SER A 108 0.98 3.67 -0.66
CA SER A 108 -0.42 3.25 -0.64
C SER A 108 -1.24 3.88 -1.75
N ALA A 109 -1.02 5.16 -2.06
CA ALA A 109 -1.74 5.83 -3.15
C ALA A 109 -1.38 5.25 -4.52
N GLU A 110 -0.14 4.82 -4.73
CA GLU A 110 0.26 4.19 -5.99
C GLU A 110 -0.17 2.71 -6.06
N TRP A 111 0.15 1.93 -5.03
CA TRP A 111 -0.06 0.49 -5.04
C TRP A 111 -1.54 0.09 -5.07
N ALA A 112 -2.41 0.93 -4.49
CA ALA A 112 -3.86 0.71 -4.48
C ALA A 112 -4.54 0.93 -5.85
N LYS A 113 -3.80 1.46 -6.84
CA LYS A 113 -4.30 1.56 -8.21
C LYS A 113 -4.54 0.17 -8.83
N ASP A 114 -5.28 0.14 -9.93
CA ASP A 114 -5.44 -1.09 -10.71
C ASP A 114 -4.07 -1.60 -11.22
N ASN A 115 -3.91 -2.93 -11.28
CA ASN A 115 -2.64 -3.56 -11.63
C ASN A 115 -2.11 -3.14 -13.01
N ASP A 116 -2.99 -2.80 -13.96
CA ASP A 116 -2.58 -2.41 -15.31
C ASP A 116 -1.94 -1.02 -15.39
N VAL A 117 -2.10 -0.19 -14.36
CA VAL A 117 -1.73 1.24 -14.40
C VAL A 117 -0.85 1.71 -13.24
N ARG A 118 -0.55 0.82 -12.29
CA ARG A 118 0.29 1.14 -11.14
C ARG A 118 1.78 0.97 -11.44
N ASP A 119 2.60 1.86 -10.89
CA ASP A 119 4.06 1.78 -10.97
C ASP A 119 4.67 0.93 -9.84
N ILE A 120 4.00 0.89 -8.68
CA ILE A 120 4.41 0.09 -7.51
C ILE A 120 3.58 -1.18 -7.44
N ASP A 121 4.25 -2.33 -7.61
CA ASP A 121 3.61 -3.64 -7.53
C ASP A 121 3.80 -4.33 -6.17
N SER A 122 3.15 -5.48 -6.01
CA SER A 122 3.22 -6.28 -4.78
C SER A 122 4.58 -6.95 -4.54
N ALA A 123 5.40 -7.12 -5.59
CA ALA A 123 6.74 -7.65 -5.45
C ALA A 123 7.67 -6.61 -4.82
N MET A 124 7.54 -5.33 -5.22
CA MET A 124 8.23 -4.22 -4.58
C MET A 124 7.83 -4.06 -3.11
N LEU A 125 6.53 -4.15 -2.79
CA LEU A 125 6.08 -4.09 -1.38
C LEU A 125 6.70 -5.19 -0.54
N SER A 126 6.73 -6.41 -1.07
CA SER A 126 7.29 -7.57 -0.38
C SER A 126 8.79 -7.40 -0.17
N LEU A 127 9.51 -6.94 -1.21
CA LEU A 127 10.93 -6.63 -1.13
C LEU A 127 11.21 -5.56 -0.06
N TRP A 128 10.53 -4.42 -0.11
CA TRP A 128 10.74 -3.32 0.84
C TRP A 128 10.37 -3.72 2.26
N GLY A 129 9.29 -4.50 2.44
CA GLY A 129 8.94 -5.11 3.72
C GLY A 129 10.08 -5.94 4.28
N SER A 130 10.62 -6.87 3.49
CA SER A 130 11.75 -7.72 3.87
C SER A 130 12.99 -6.91 4.21
N ILE A 131 13.36 -5.93 3.38
CA ILE A 131 14.53 -5.07 3.63
C ILE A 131 14.39 -4.28 4.95
N MET A 132 13.21 -3.75 5.23
CA MET A 132 12.96 -2.98 6.46
C MET A 132 13.05 -3.84 7.73
N VAL A 133 12.72 -5.14 7.66
CA VAL A 133 12.71 -6.04 8.82
C VAL A 133 13.97 -6.92 8.95
N ALA A 134 14.73 -7.12 7.87
CA ALA A 134 15.97 -7.89 7.89
C ALA A 134 17.08 -7.23 8.73
N VAL A 135 16.98 -5.92 8.92
CA VAL A 135 18.02 -5.09 9.53
C VAL A 135 17.76 -4.87 11.02
N GLN A 136 18.70 -5.32 11.86
CA GLN A 136 18.58 -5.26 13.32
C GLN A 136 19.11 -3.95 13.94
N GLU A 137 20.08 -3.29 13.30
CA GLU A 137 20.68 -2.07 13.85
C GLU A 137 19.82 -0.84 13.51
N PRO A 138 19.48 0.04 14.49
CA PRO A 138 18.62 1.19 14.26
C PRO A 138 19.11 2.13 13.15
N GLU A 139 20.41 2.42 13.07
CA GLU A 139 20.98 3.26 12.02
C GLU A 139 20.82 2.65 10.62
N MET A 140 20.90 1.33 10.52
CA MET A 140 20.76 0.62 9.26
C MET A 140 19.29 0.55 8.84
N ARG A 141 18.34 0.43 9.79
CA ARG A 141 16.91 0.54 9.50
C ARG A 141 16.54 1.91 8.94
N LEU A 142 17.14 2.98 9.48
CA LEU A 142 16.98 4.33 8.94
C LEU A 142 17.57 4.45 7.53
N ALA A 143 18.78 3.91 7.30
CA ALA A 143 19.39 3.91 5.98
C ALA A 143 18.53 3.15 4.94
N ALA A 144 17.92 2.03 5.34
CA ALA A 144 16.99 1.28 4.51
C ALA A 144 15.74 2.10 4.17
N MET A 145 15.10 2.70 5.17
CA MET A 145 13.93 3.57 4.98
C MET A 145 14.25 4.76 4.07
N ASP A 146 15.45 5.35 4.20
CA ASP A 146 15.91 6.46 3.37
C ASP A 146 16.10 6.04 1.91
N LEU A 147 16.72 4.89 1.68
CA LEU A 147 16.92 4.37 0.34
C LEU A 147 15.58 4.02 -0.33
N ILE A 148 14.67 3.36 0.40
CA ILE A 148 13.32 3.04 -0.10
C ILE A 148 12.55 4.32 -0.40
N SER A 149 12.61 5.32 0.48
CA SER A 149 11.95 6.62 0.24
C SER A 149 12.46 7.30 -1.02
N ASN A 150 13.78 7.31 -1.25
CA ASN A 150 14.36 7.89 -2.46
C ASN A 150 13.95 7.11 -3.72
N ASP A 151 13.91 5.78 -3.63
CA ASP A 151 13.52 4.92 -4.76
C ASP A 151 12.05 5.08 -5.11
N VAL A 152 11.16 5.20 -4.11
CA VAL A 152 9.72 5.51 -4.34
C VAL A 152 9.56 6.86 -5.03
N GLU A 153 10.22 7.91 -4.53
CA GLU A 153 10.13 9.23 -5.18
C GLU A 153 10.71 9.22 -6.61
N ALA A 154 11.80 8.49 -6.83
CA ALA A 154 12.40 8.35 -8.16
C ALA A 154 11.51 7.54 -9.11
N LEU A 155 10.85 6.48 -8.63
CA LEU A 155 9.92 5.67 -9.41
C LEU A 155 8.70 6.50 -9.83
N LEU A 156 8.05 7.18 -8.88
CA LEU A 156 6.87 8.01 -9.14
C LEU A 156 7.16 9.24 -10.00
N SER A 157 8.42 9.68 -10.06
CA SER A 157 8.87 10.77 -10.94
C SER A 157 9.48 10.27 -12.26
N ASN A 158 9.39 8.98 -12.56
CA ASN A 158 9.95 8.34 -13.75
C ASN A 158 11.49 8.52 -13.90
N GLN A 159 12.20 8.69 -12.79
CA GLN A 159 13.66 8.78 -12.72
C GLN A 159 14.34 7.42 -12.43
N LEU A 160 13.56 6.43 -12.01
CA LEU A 160 13.99 5.07 -11.75
C LEU A 160 12.99 4.11 -12.38
N HIS A 161 13.45 3.11 -13.12
CA HIS A 161 12.56 2.11 -13.70
C HIS A 161 12.25 1.01 -12.68
N ALA A 162 11.03 0.46 -12.74
CA ALA A 162 10.61 -0.67 -11.93
C ALA A 162 11.59 -1.85 -11.98
N SER A 163 12.17 -2.13 -13.16
CA SER A 163 13.17 -3.20 -13.34
C SER A 163 14.49 -2.98 -12.61
N ASP A 164 14.77 -1.75 -12.17
CA ASP A 164 15.97 -1.41 -11.41
C ASP A 164 15.79 -1.63 -9.89
N ILE A 165 14.54 -1.84 -9.44
CA ILE A 165 14.21 -2.23 -8.07
C ILE A 165 14.43 -3.73 -7.93
N SER A 166 15.46 -4.11 -7.18
CA SER A 166 15.84 -5.52 -6.97
C SER A 166 16.50 -5.70 -5.61
N GLU A 167 16.45 -6.92 -5.09
CA GLU A 167 17.15 -7.29 -3.87
C GLU A 167 18.66 -6.96 -3.92
N GLN A 168 19.32 -7.26 -5.05
CA GLN A 168 20.74 -6.96 -5.25
C GLN A 168 21.05 -5.45 -5.14
N ARG A 169 20.12 -4.57 -5.53
CA ARG A 169 20.26 -3.11 -5.35
C ARG A 169 20.39 -2.79 -3.87
N TYR A 170 19.48 -3.31 -3.03
CA TYR A 170 19.47 -3.04 -1.60
C TYR A 170 20.66 -3.69 -0.90
N ILE A 171 21.01 -4.94 -1.23
CA ILE A 171 22.24 -5.61 -0.76
C ILE A 171 23.46 -4.71 -1.02
N ASN A 172 23.64 -4.25 -2.26
CA ASN A 172 24.82 -3.45 -2.63
C ASN A 172 24.85 -2.07 -1.99
N ARG A 173 23.69 -1.40 -1.90
CA ARG A 173 23.59 -0.01 -1.43
C ARG A 173 23.64 0.09 0.09
N LEU A 174 23.13 -0.91 0.80
CA LEU A 174 23.11 -0.98 2.25
C LEU A 174 24.25 -1.86 2.81
N GLY A 175 24.97 -2.59 1.96
CA GLY A 175 26.03 -3.50 2.41
C GLY A 175 25.50 -4.66 3.24
N LEU A 176 24.34 -5.20 2.88
CA LEU A 176 23.72 -6.33 3.58
C LEU A 176 24.39 -7.65 3.16
N ASP A 177 24.24 -8.68 3.99
CA ASP A 177 24.66 -10.05 3.65
C ASP A 177 23.79 -10.58 2.51
N PRO A 178 24.33 -11.15 1.42
CA PRO A 178 23.51 -11.75 0.37
C PRO A 178 22.53 -12.85 0.83
N ASP A 179 22.73 -13.41 2.03
CA ASP A 179 21.93 -14.52 2.58
C ASP A 179 20.96 -14.10 3.72
N PHE A 180 20.58 -12.81 3.86
CA PHE A 180 19.68 -12.35 4.94
C PHE A 180 18.21 -12.79 4.82
#